data_AF-A0A928AQI2-F1
#
_entry.id   AF-A0A928AQI2-F1
#
_cell.length_a   1.000
_cell.length_b   1.000
_cell.length_c   1.000
_cell.angle_alpha   90.00
_cell.angle_beta   90.00
_cell.angle_gamma   90.00
#
_symmetry.space_group_name_H-M   'P 1'
#
loop_
_entity.id
_entity.type
_entity.pdbx_description
1 polymer ?
#
loop_
_entity_poly.entity_id
_entity_poly.type
_entity_poly.pdbx_seq_one_letter_code
_entity_poly.pdbx_strand_id
1 'polypeptide(L)'
;MNIFKKFRAFLRFREAVKLADQAHAKNHHRFYVLPTKDGKLVVTDRKNFRGLRRKGYISRDAKVPELSTHSIYHTGDARGLGGVLPEYLREKFNDYIKYLKKQEK
;
A
#
# COMPACT_ATOMS: atom_id res chain seq x y z
N MET A 1 5.53 -8.26 18.49
CA MET A 1 4.86 -9.15 17.51
C MET A 1 5.52 -10.54 17.45
N ASN A 2 4.74 -11.61 17.64
CA ASN A 2 5.24 -13.00 17.63
C ASN A 2 5.49 -13.55 16.21
N ILE A 3 6.06 -14.76 16.11
CA ILE A 3 6.44 -15.39 14.83
C ILE A 3 5.23 -15.62 13.91
N PHE A 4 4.09 -16.07 14.45
CA PHE A 4 2.87 -16.34 13.68
C PHE A 4 2.25 -15.07 13.11
N LYS A 5 2.20 -13.99 13.89
CA LYS A 5 1.74 -12.67 13.43
C LYS A 5 2.66 -12.13 12.34
N LYS A 6 3.98 -12.31 12.46
CA LYS A 6 4.96 -11.91 11.42
C LYS A 6 4.76 -12.71 10.12
N PHE A 7 4.52 -14.01 10.22
CA PHE A 7 4.22 -14.84 9.06
C PHE A 7 2.92 -14.44 8.37
N ARG A 8 1.84 -14.21 9.13
CA ARG A 8 0.57 -13.69 8.58
C ARG A 8 0.75 -12.32 7.91
N ALA A 9 1.53 -11.43 8.51
CA ALA A 9 1.84 -10.12 7.92
C ALA A 9 2.62 -10.27 6.61
N PHE A 10 3.56 -11.21 6.52
CA PHE A 10 4.30 -11.50 5.29
C PHE A 10 3.37 -11.96 4.17
N LEU A 11 2.46 -12.90 4.44
CA LEU A 11 1.48 -13.37 3.46
C LEU A 11 0.60 -12.23 2.96
N ARG A 12 0.03 -11.42 3.87
CA ARG A 12 -0.79 -10.26 3.52
C ARG A 12 -0.03 -9.24 2.67
N PHE A 13 1.23 -8.97 3.02
CA PHE A 13 2.08 -8.06 2.25
C PHE A 13 2.31 -8.58 0.83
N ARG A 14 2.70 -9.84 0.67
CA ARG A 14 2.90 -10.45 -0.66
C ARG A 14 1.64 -10.45 -1.51
N GLU A 15 0.51 -10.76 -0.89
CA GLU A 15 -0.79 -10.74 -1.57
C GLU A 15 -1.15 -9.32 -2.04
N ALA A 16 -0.97 -8.31 -1.19
CA ALA A 16 -1.23 -6.92 -1.56
C ALA A 16 -0.32 -6.41 -2.68
N VAL A 17 0.97 -6.75 -2.66
CA VAL A 17 1.92 -6.44 -3.74
C VAL A 17 1.47 -7.10 -5.04
N LYS A 18 1.17 -8.40 -5.01
CA LYS A 18 0.67 -9.15 -6.17
C LYS A 18 -0.60 -8.52 -6.76
N LEU A 19 -1.54 -8.14 -5.91
CA LEU A 19 -2.78 -7.48 -6.34
C LEU A 19 -2.52 -6.11 -6.97
N ALA A 20 -1.60 -5.33 -6.42
CA ALA A 20 -1.20 -4.05 -7.00
C ALA A 20 -0.56 -4.24 -8.38
N ASP A 21 0.35 -5.21 -8.53
CA ASP A 21 1.01 -5.52 -9.79
C ASP A 21 0.02 -6.02 -10.85
N GLN A 22 -0.91 -6.90 -10.46
CA GLN A 22 -1.98 -7.38 -11.35
C GLN A 22 -2.90 -6.23 -11.81
N ALA A 23 -3.27 -5.34 -10.89
CA ALA A 23 -4.09 -4.18 -11.22
C ALA A 23 -3.35 -3.20 -12.14
N HIS A 24 -2.04 -3.02 -11.94
CA HIS A 24 -1.19 -2.22 -12.80
C HIS A 24 -1.06 -2.84 -14.20
N ALA A 25 -0.82 -4.14 -14.29
CA ALA A 25 -0.74 -4.86 -15.56
C ALA A 25 -2.04 -4.75 -16.38
N LYS A 26 -3.20 -4.70 -15.71
CA LYS A 26 -4.51 -4.58 -16.37
C LYS A 26 -4.85 -3.16 -16.82
N ASN A 27 -4.52 -2.15 -16.01
CA ASN A 27 -5.03 -0.79 -16.23
C ASN A 27 -3.93 0.23 -16.60
N HIS A 28 -2.66 -0.16 -16.53
CA HIS A 28 -1.49 0.71 -16.74
C HIS A 28 -1.50 1.99 -15.89
N HIS A 29 -2.13 1.95 -14.72
CA HIS A 29 -2.17 3.06 -13.76
C HIS A 29 -1.31 2.75 -12.54
N ARG A 30 -0.84 3.77 -11.83
CA ARG A 30 -0.14 3.57 -10.56
C ARG A 30 -1.11 3.12 -9.47
N PHE A 31 -0.81 1.97 -8.86
CA PHE A 31 -1.51 1.47 -7.67
C PHE A 31 -0.64 1.64 -6.43
N TYR A 32 -1.30 1.86 -5.31
CA TYR A 32 -0.72 2.11 -4.00
C TYR A 32 -1.28 1.11 -3.00
N VAL A 33 -0.40 0.54 -2.19
CA VAL A 33 -0.75 -0.33 -1.06
C VAL A 33 -0.70 0.52 0.21
N LEU A 34 -1.87 0.83 0.75
CA LEU A 34 -2.03 1.64 1.95
C LEU A 34 -2.35 0.77 3.16
N PRO A 35 -1.71 1.02 4.31
CA PRO A 35 -2.16 0.43 5.56
C PRO A 35 -3.40 1.15 6.11
N THR A 36 -4.31 0.37 6.67
CA THR A 36 -5.48 0.85 7.42
C THR A 36 -5.18 0.85 8.92
N LYS A 37 -5.98 1.58 9.71
CA LYS A 37 -5.86 1.61 11.19
C LYS A 37 -5.84 0.20 11.80
N ASP A 38 -6.62 -0.73 11.23
CA ASP A 38 -6.71 -2.12 11.69
C ASP A 38 -5.53 -3.01 11.22
N GLY A 39 -4.50 -2.42 10.60
CA GLY A 39 -3.34 -3.15 10.08
C GLY A 39 -3.60 -3.95 8.80
N LYS A 40 -4.79 -3.84 8.20
CA LYS A 40 -5.09 -4.41 6.86
C LYS A 40 -4.47 -3.55 5.77
N LEU A 41 -4.23 -4.14 4.61
CA LEU A 41 -3.69 -3.46 3.43
C LEU A 41 -4.80 -3.27 2.38
N VAL A 42 -4.86 -2.08 1.80
CA VAL A 42 -5.80 -1.72 0.73
C VAL A 42 -5.01 -1.33 -0.50
N VAL A 43 -5.39 -1.89 -1.65
CA VAL A 43 -4.85 -1.53 -2.96
C VAL A 43 -5.78 -0.49 -3.60
N THR A 44 -5.25 0.67 -3.96
CA THR A 44 -6.03 1.75 -4.60
C THR A 44 -5.20 2.50 -5.63
N ASP A 45 -5.87 3.14 -6.58
CA ASP A 45 -5.29 4.12 -7.49
C ASP A 45 -5.69 5.55 -7.08
N ARG A 46 -5.22 6.55 -7.82
CA ARG A 46 -5.54 7.97 -7.56
C ARG A 46 -7.01 8.29 -7.78
N LYS A 47 -7.66 7.67 -8.78
CA LYS A 47 -9.06 7.96 -9.13
C LYS A 47 -9.99 7.44 -8.03
N ASN A 48 -9.79 6.21 -7.58
CA ASN A 48 -10.57 5.61 -6.50
C ASN A 48 -10.31 6.35 -5.18
N PHE A 49 -9.06 6.72 -4.87
CA PHE A 49 -8.75 7.51 -3.68
C PHE A 49 -9.52 8.83 -3.66
N ARG A 50 -9.53 9.59 -4.77
CA ARG A 50 -10.33 10.82 -4.89
C ARG A 50 -11.83 10.57 -4.74
N GLY A 51 -12.32 9.42 -5.20
CA GLY A 51 -13.71 8.99 -5.02
C GLY A 51 -14.03 8.72 -3.54
N LEU A 52 -13.20 7.91 -2.87
CA LEU A 52 -13.34 7.57 -1.45
C LEU A 52 -13.29 8.83 -0.57
N ARG A 53 -12.41 9.78 -0.89
CA ARG A 53 -12.30 11.06 -0.18
C ARG A 53 -13.56 11.91 -0.31
N ARG A 54 -14.09 12.02 -1.53
CA ARG A 54 -15.33 12.76 -1.79
C ARG A 54 -16.53 12.13 -1.06
N LYS A 55 -16.56 10.80 -0.97
CA LYS A 55 -17.61 10.05 -0.26
C LYS A 55 -17.44 10.02 1.28
N GLY A 56 -16.33 10.54 1.82
CA GLY A 56 -16.09 10.59 3.26
C GLY A 56 -15.55 9.29 3.88
N TYR A 57 -15.19 8.28 3.07
CA TYR A 57 -14.58 7.04 3.57
C TYR A 57 -13.13 7.23 4.04
N ILE A 58 -12.48 8.29 3.58
CA ILE A 58 -11.16 8.72 4.03
C ILE A 58 -11.20 10.22 4.31
N SER A 59 -10.31 10.70 5.18
CA SER A 59 -10.26 12.10 5.59
C SER A 59 -10.22 13.04 4.37
N ARG A 60 -10.99 14.13 4.43
CA ARG A 60 -11.00 15.17 3.40
C ARG A 60 -9.63 15.85 3.27
N ASP A 61 -8.84 15.84 4.34
CA ASP A 61 -7.49 16.41 4.39
C ASP A 61 -6.45 15.52 3.73
N ALA A 62 -6.75 14.24 3.50
CA ALA A 62 -5.81 13.31 2.88
C ALA A 62 -5.51 13.71 1.43
N LYS A 63 -4.24 14.00 1.11
CA LYS A 63 -3.85 14.50 -0.21
C LYS A 63 -3.33 13.39 -1.10
N VAL A 64 -3.67 13.45 -2.39
CA VAL A 64 -3.18 12.48 -3.40
C VAL A 64 -1.65 12.43 -3.50
N PRO A 65 -0.90 13.54 -3.44
CA PRO A 65 0.57 13.50 -3.42
C PRO A 65 1.15 12.74 -2.23
N GLU A 66 0.44 12.71 -1.10
CA GLU A 66 0.88 12.01 0.11
C GLU A 66 0.76 10.48 -0.01
N LEU A 67 0.08 9.98 -1.04
CA LEU A 67 -0.07 8.53 -1.28
C LEU A 67 1.27 7.82 -1.41
N SER A 68 2.24 8.38 -2.13
CA SER A 68 3.57 7.77 -2.26
C SER A 68 4.29 7.70 -0.92
N THR A 69 4.15 8.73 -0.09
CA THR A 69 4.80 8.84 1.22
C THR A 69 4.16 7.90 2.26
N HIS A 70 2.83 7.77 2.24
CA HIS A 70 2.09 6.96 3.22
C HIS A 70 1.86 5.52 2.75
N SER A 71 2.11 5.21 1.48
CA SER A 71 2.06 3.84 0.97
C SER A 71 3.23 3.01 1.49
N ILE A 72 2.94 1.75 1.79
CA ILE A 72 3.97 0.75 2.04
C ILE A 72 4.63 0.33 0.72
N TYR A 73 3.84 0.25 -0.36
CA TYR A 73 4.31 -0.13 -1.68
C TYR A 73 3.51 0.61 -2.75
N HIS A 74 4.12 0.88 -3.90
CA HIS A 74 3.42 1.38 -5.07
C HIS A 74 4.10 0.95 -6.36
N THR A 75 3.29 0.72 -7.39
CA THR A 75 3.76 0.33 -8.72
C THR A 75 4.35 1.52 -9.48
N GLY A 76 4.91 1.26 -10.66
CA GLY A 76 5.27 2.30 -11.61
C GLY A 76 4.06 3.13 -12.05
N ASP A 77 4.32 4.28 -12.67
CA ASP A 77 3.31 4.97 -13.47
C ASP A 77 3.06 4.23 -14.80
N ALA A 78 2.24 4.79 -15.69
CA ALA A 78 1.94 4.17 -16.99
C ALA A 78 3.19 3.90 -17.87
N ARG A 79 4.31 4.58 -17.59
CA ARG A 79 5.59 4.41 -18.28
C ARG A 79 6.55 3.50 -17.51
N GLY A 80 6.11 2.90 -16.40
CA GLY A 80 6.91 2.06 -15.53
C GLY A 80 7.83 2.84 -14.58
N LEU A 81 7.74 4.17 -14.54
CA LEU A 81 8.66 5.01 -13.76
C LEU A 81 8.19 5.18 -12.32
N GLY A 82 9.14 5.42 -11.41
CA GLY A 82 8.89 5.83 -10.02
C GLY A 82 8.08 4.84 -9.17
N GLY A 83 8.11 3.56 -9.52
CA GLY A 83 7.61 2.46 -8.69
C GLY A 83 8.69 1.92 -7.75
N VAL A 84 8.28 1.12 -6.78
CA VAL A 84 9.23 0.42 -5.89
C VAL A 84 9.88 -0.73 -6.64
N LEU A 85 11.22 -0.74 -6.73
CA LEU A 85 11.97 -1.83 -7.35
C LEU A 85 11.91 -3.12 -6.50
N PRO A 86 11.99 -4.31 -7.12
CA PRO A 86 11.90 -5.60 -6.42
C PRO A 86 12.89 -5.77 -5.25
N GLU A 87 14.09 -5.22 -5.38
CA GLU A 87 15.13 -5.27 -4.35
C GLU A 87 14.73 -4.55 -3.04
N TYR A 88 13.90 -3.52 -3.11
CA TYR A 88 13.41 -2.78 -1.95
C TYR A 88 12.18 -3.41 -1.28
N LEU A 89 11.65 -4.52 -1.79
CA LEU A 89 10.47 -5.18 -1.21
C LEU A 89 10.68 -5.61 0.24
N ARG A 90 11.91 -6.04 0.59
CA ARG A 90 12.25 -6.41 1.96
C ARG A 90 12.20 -5.22 2.90
N GLU A 91 12.67 -4.06 2.46
CA GLU A 91 12.60 -2.82 3.23
C GLU A 91 11.15 -2.36 3.41
N LYS A 92 10.34 -2.42 2.36
CA LYS A 92 8.90 -2.11 2.44
C LYS A 92 8.16 -3.04 3.38
N PHE A 93 8.50 -4.33 3.39
CA PHE A 93 7.96 -5.25 4.39
C PHE A 93 8.37 -4.85 5.81
N ASN A 94 9.61 -4.41 6.03
CA ASN A 94 10.04 -3.91 7.34
C ASN A 94 9.27 -2.66 7.77
N ASP A 95 8.99 -1.74 6.85
CA ASP A 95 8.16 -0.55 7.13
C ASP A 95 6.72 -0.94 7.52
N TYR A 96 6.14 -1.94 6.86
CA TYR A 96 4.85 -2.50 7.27
C TYR A 96 4.90 -3.11 8.68
N ILE A 97 5.96 -3.84 9.01
CA ILE A 97 6.14 -4.40 10.36
C ILE A 97 6.29 -3.29 11.41
N LYS A 98 7.03 -2.21 11.11
CA LYS A 98 7.13 -1.03 11.98
C LYS A 98 5.75 -0.38 12.19
N TYR A 99 4.97 -0.24 11.12
CA TYR A 99 3.60 0.27 11.19
C TYR A 99 2.72 -0.58 12.11
N LEU A 100 2.71 -1.91 11.94
CA LEU A 100 1.90 -2.81 12.77
C LEU A 100 2.30 -2.72 14.25
N LYS A 101 3.60 -2.68 14.56
CA LYS A 101 4.09 -2.51 15.94
C LYS A 101 3.64 -1.18 16.58
N LYS A 102 3.50 -0.12 15.78
CA LYS A 102 3.01 1.19 16.27
C LYS A 102 1.52 1.14 16.63
N GLN A 103 0.73 0.29 15.96
CA GLN A 103 -0.70 0.11 16.26
C GLN A 103 -0.96 -0.84 17.45
N GLU A 104 0.01 -1.68 17.82
CA GLU A 104 -0.08 -2.54 19.02
C GLU A 104 0.19 -1.80 20.34
N LYS A 105 0.55 -0.50 20.29
CA LYS A 105 0.75 0.38 21.46
C LYS A 105 -0.48 1.22 21.73
#